data_AF-A0A0M1JN31-F1
#
_entry.id   AF-A0A0M1JN31-F1
#
_cell.length_a   1.000
_cell.length_b   1.000
_cell.length_c   1.000
_cell.angle_alpha   90.00
_cell.angle_beta   90.00
_cell.angle_gamma   90.00
#
_symmetry.space_group_name_H-M   'P 1'
#
loop_
_entity.id
_entity.type
_entity.pdbx_description
1 polymer ?
#
loop_
_entity_poly.entity_id
_entity_poly.type
_entity_poly.pdbx_seq_one_letter_code
_entity_poly.pdbx_strand_id
1 'polypeptide(L)'
;MPSRRARLHTIIHVAATEATAVGFATAQIPGDRWVIGAVQLNMKIELAAEFGESIDKAAAMSLITTNVSAFIGVETCNAIIKYAPGIGNAANMVTAASVTETLGWAVVEYYEKKNNGIALF
;
A
#
# COMPACT_ATOMS: atom_id res chain seq x y z
N MET A 1 5.25 11.05 -23.21
CA MET A 1 5.43 10.14 -22.05
C MET A 1 4.52 10.61 -20.92
N PRO A 2 3.87 9.72 -20.15
CA PRO A 2 3.03 10.12 -19.01
C PRO A 2 3.82 10.93 -17.99
N SER A 3 3.16 11.82 -17.24
CA SER A 3 3.80 12.52 -16.12
C SER A 3 4.24 11.52 -15.04
N ARG A 4 5.27 11.85 -14.23
CA ARG A 4 5.71 11.00 -13.11
C ARG A 4 4.53 10.67 -12.18
N ARG A 5 3.71 11.67 -11.85
CA ARG A 5 2.51 11.48 -11.00
C ARG A 5 1.55 10.44 -11.58
N ALA A 6 1.34 10.43 -12.90
CA ALA A 6 0.48 9.43 -13.55
C ALA A 6 1.07 8.01 -13.47
N ARG A 7 2.40 7.87 -13.59
CA ARG A 7 3.07 6.57 -13.42
C ARG A 7 2.99 6.07 -11.98
N LEU A 8 3.26 6.94 -11.01
CA LEU A 8 3.11 6.63 -9.57
C LEU A 8 1.68 6.18 -9.24
N HIS A 9 0.67 6.92 -9.70
CA HIS A 9 -0.73 6.53 -9.53
C HIS A 9 -1.01 5.15 -10.15
N THR A 10 -0.47 4.87 -11.34
CA THR A 10 -0.68 3.59 -12.02
C THR A 10 -0.08 2.44 -11.20
N ILE A 11 1.16 2.57 -10.72
CA ILE A 11 1.82 1.57 -9.87
C ILE A 11 1.00 1.30 -8.61
N ILE A 12 0.56 2.37 -7.92
CA ILE A 12 -0.22 2.26 -6.69
C ILE A 12 -1.57 1.60 -6.95
N HIS A 13 -2.28 2.02 -8.00
CA HIS A 13 -3.62 1.53 -8.30
C HIS A 13 -3.63 0.07 -8.76
N VAL A 14 -2.62 -0.34 -9.54
CA VAL A 14 -2.43 -1.74 -9.92
C VAL A 14 -2.18 -2.61 -8.68
N ALA A 15 -1.24 -2.20 -7.80
CA ALA A 15 -0.99 -2.91 -6.55
C ALA A 15 -2.24 -2.96 -5.64
N ALA A 16 -3.01 -1.87 -5.56
CA ALA A 16 -4.27 -1.86 -4.82
C ALA A 16 -5.31 -2.80 -5.41
N THR A 17 -5.39 -2.91 -6.74
CA THR A 17 -6.27 -3.86 -7.44
C THR A 17 -5.87 -5.30 -7.17
N GLU A 18 -4.57 -5.61 -7.20
CA GLU A 18 -4.04 -6.92 -6.84
C GLU A 18 -4.35 -7.27 -5.37
N ALA A 19 -4.10 -6.34 -4.45
CA ALA A 19 -4.42 -6.51 -3.04
C ALA A 19 -5.92 -6.69 -2.80
N THR A 20 -6.77 -6.00 -3.57
CA THR A 20 -8.24 -6.16 -3.54
C THR A 20 -8.64 -7.57 -3.96
N ALA A 21 -8.07 -8.08 -5.05
CA ALA A 21 -8.34 -9.43 -5.53
C ALA A 21 -7.95 -10.49 -4.48
N VAL A 22 -6.78 -10.32 -3.85
CA VAL A 22 -6.33 -11.19 -2.75
C VAL A 22 -7.29 -11.07 -1.57
N GLY A 23 -7.53 -9.86 -1.05
CA GLY A 23 -8.37 -9.62 0.12
C GLY A 23 -9.82 -10.10 -0.05
N PHE A 24 -10.35 -10.09 -1.28
CA PHE A 24 -11.63 -10.71 -1.61
C PHE A 24 -11.55 -12.24 -1.58
N ALA A 25 -10.55 -12.82 -2.27
CA ALA A 25 -10.42 -14.27 -2.44
C ALA A 25 -10.08 -15.00 -1.13
N THR A 26 -9.37 -14.34 -0.21
CA THR A 26 -8.82 -14.96 1.00
C THR A 26 -9.52 -14.49 2.28
N ALA A 27 -10.64 -13.78 2.18
CA ALA A 27 -11.33 -13.17 3.31
C ALA A 27 -11.70 -14.14 4.46
N GLN A 28 -11.80 -15.44 4.17
CA GLN A 28 -12.10 -16.51 5.14
C GLN A 28 -10.90 -17.44 5.41
N ILE A 29 -9.75 -17.19 4.79
CA ILE A 29 -8.57 -18.05 4.82
C ILE A 29 -7.48 -17.38 5.68
N PRO A 30 -6.96 -18.07 6.72
CA PRO A 30 -5.83 -17.55 7.49
C PRO A 30 -4.56 -17.39 6.61
N GLY A 31 -3.93 -16.20 6.60
CA GLY A 31 -2.60 -15.99 5.99
C GLY A 31 -2.55 -15.08 4.75
N ASP A 32 -3.67 -14.52 4.34
CA ASP A 32 -3.80 -13.49 3.29
C ASP A 32 -2.80 -12.32 3.37
N ARG A 33 -2.47 -11.90 4.60
CA ARG A 33 -1.58 -10.78 4.90
C ARG A 33 -0.18 -10.93 4.31
N TRP A 34 0.33 -12.15 4.11
CA TRP A 34 1.66 -12.37 3.53
C TRP A 34 1.69 -12.03 2.04
N VAL A 35 0.61 -12.37 1.31
CA VAL A 35 0.51 -12.10 -0.13
C VAL A 35 0.30 -10.62 -0.39
N ILE A 36 -0.59 -9.97 0.38
CA ILE A 36 -0.80 -8.52 0.32
C ILE A 36 0.49 -7.77 0.66
N GLY A 37 1.24 -8.23 1.68
CA GLY A 37 2.54 -7.65 2.03
C GLY A 37 3.57 -7.75 0.91
N ALA A 38 3.56 -8.85 0.14
CA ALA A 38 4.45 -9.01 -1.01
C ALA A 38 4.09 -8.06 -2.17
N VAL A 39 2.80 -7.86 -2.45
CA VAL A 39 2.31 -6.87 -3.43
C VAL A 39 2.79 -5.46 -3.03
N GLN A 40 2.61 -5.09 -1.76
CA GLN A 40 3.05 -3.80 -1.22
C GLN A 40 4.56 -3.62 -1.24
N LEU A 41 5.33 -4.69 -1.05
CA LEU A 41 6.79 -4.66 -1.14
C LEU A 41 7.25 -4.33 -2.56
N ASN A 42 6.71 -5.02 -3.57
CA ASN A 42 7.05 -4.81 -4.97
C ASN A 42 6.65 -3.39 -5.43
N MET A 43 5.45 -2.95 -5.07
CA MET A 43 4.98 -1.59 -5.33
C MET A 43 6.00 -0.54 -4.86
N LYS A 44 6.60 -0.71 -3.68
CA LYS A 44 7.57 0.27 -3.15
C LYS A 44 8.89 0.30 -3.90
N ILE A 45 9.36 -0.87 -4.35
CA ILE A 45 10.56 -0.96 -5.18
C ILE A 45 10.31 -0.21 -6.49
N GLU A 46 9.14 -0.38 -7.10
CA GLU A 46 8.76 0.34 -8.32
C GLU A 46 8.59 1.85 -8.10
N LEU A 47 8.00 2.26 -6.98
CA LEU A 47 7.89 3.69 -6.62
C LEU A 47 9.27 4.32 -6.42
N ALA A 48 10.19 3.64 -5.72
CA ALA A 48 11.55 4.13 -5.51
C ALA A 48 12.28 4.35 -6.85
N ALA A 49 12.10 3.44 -7.81
CA ALA A 49 12.69 3.54 -9.13
C ALA A 49 12.22 4.80 -9.90
N GLU A 50 10.97 5.23 -9.73
CA GLU A 50 10.44 6.47 -10.32
C GLU A 50 11.10 7.74 -9.78
N PHE A 51 11.71 7.65 -8.59
CA PHE A 51 12.52 8.70 -7.96
C PHE A 51 14.02 8.53 -8.22
N GLY A 52 14.44 7.51 -8.98
CA GLY A 52 15.83 7.24 -9.31
C GLY A 52 16.58 6.44 -8.24
N GLU A 53 15.87 5.81 -7.31
CA GLU A 53 16.45 4.96 -6.27
C GLU A 53 16.26 3.48 -6.56
N SER A 54 17.33 2.69 -6.42
CA SER A 54 17.27 1.24 -6.44
C SER A 54 17.41 0.73 -5.01
N ILE A 55 16.29 0.31 -4.42
CA ILE A 55 16.24 -0.21 -3.06
C ILE A 55 16.12 -1.74 -3.06
N ASP A 56 16.71 -2.39 -2.06
CA ASP A 56 16.52 -3.81 -1.85
C ASP A 56 15.22 -4.11 -1.08
N LYS A 57 14.92 -5.41 -0.89
CA LYS A 57 13.73 -5.83 -0.14
C LYS A 57 13.77 -5.37 1.32
N ALA A 58 14.95 -5.26 1.93
CA ALA A 58 15.07 -4.85 3.33
C ALA A 58 14.73 -3.37 3.49
N ALA A 59 15.23 -2.51 2.61
CA ALA A 59 14.91 -1.09 2.55
C ALA A 59 13.41 -0.88 2.20
N ALA A 60 12.86 -1.63 1.25
CA ALA A 60 11.44 -1.57 0.92
C ALA A 60 10.56 -2.01 2.11
N MET A 61 10.98 -3.04 2.86
CA MET A 61 10.31 -3.47 4.09
C MET A 61 10.40 -2.40 5.19
N SER A 62 11.54 -1.71 5.33
CA SER A 62 11.68 -0.59 6.25
C SER A 62 10.66 0.51 5.93
N LEU A 63 10.42 0.80 4.66
CA LEU A 63 9.38 1.76 4.25
C LEU A 63 7.97 1.27 4.58
N ILE A 64 7.71 -0.04 4.72
CA ILE A 64 6.44 -0.57 5.26
C ILE A 64 6.33 -0.25 6.73
N THR A 65 7.36 -0.56 7.52
CA THR A 65 7.34 -0.37 8.97
C THR A 65 7.34 1.11 9.36
N THR A 66 8.03 1.99 8.63
CA THR A 66 8.05 3.44 8.92
C THR A 66 6.72 4.12 8.60
N ASN A 67 5.97 3.60 7.62
CA ASN A 67 4.66 4.14 7.24
C ASN A 67 3.50 3.40 7.93
N VAL A 68 3.75 2.70 9.04
CA VAL A 68 2.72 1.91 9.72
C VAL A 68 1.56 2.77 10.21
N SER A 69 1.86 3.99 10.66
CA SER A 69 0.87 4.96 11.11
C SER A 69 -0.11 5.36 10.01
N ALA A 70 0.35 5.45 8.76
CA ALA A 70 -0.46 5.87 7.62
C ALA A 70 -1.64 4.92 7.37
N PHE A 71 -1.46 3.61 7.59
CA PHE A 71 -2.52 2.64 7.32
C PHE A 71 -3.28 2.16 8.57
N ILE A 72 -2.74 2.27 9.79
CA ILE A 72 -3.47 1.90 11.03
C ILE A 72 -4.77 2.71 11.15
N GLY A 73 -4.76 3.99 10.78
CA GLY A 73 -5.97 4.81 10.75
C GLY A 73 -7.02 4.28 9.77
N VAL A 74 -6.58 3.90 8.57
CA VAL A 74 -7.44 3.35 7.51
C VAL A 74 -8.02 1.98 7.91
N GLU A 75 -7.20 1.10 8.46
CA GLU A 75 -7.64 -0.20 9.00
C GLU A 75 -8.66 -0.03 10.12
N THR A 76 -8.45 0.93 11.03
CA THR A 76 -9.37 1.21 12.13
C THR A 76 -10.72 1.70 11.60
N CYS A 77 -10.73 2.63 10.64
CA CYS A 77 -11.96 3.10 9.99
C CYS A 77 -12.69 1.96 9.26
N ASN A 78 -11.96 1.09 8.56
CA ASN A 78 -12.54 -0.02 7.80
C ASN A 78 -13.01 -1.16 8.71
N ALA A 79 -12.41 -1.35 9.89
CA ALA A 79 -12.84 -2.33 10.87
C ALA A 79 -14.23 -2.05 11.46
N ILE A 80 -14.66 -0.79 11.49
CA ILE A 80 -15.99 -0.39 11.97
C ILE A 80 -17.11 -0.99 11.08
N ILE A 81 -16.83 -1.22 9.79
CA ILE A 81 -17.79 -1.74 8.81
C ILE A 81 -17.87 -3.29 8.85
N LYS A 82 -16.91 -3.98 9.49
CA LYS A 82 -16.77 -5.46 9.43
C LYS A 82 -17.80 -6.26 10.26
N TYR A 83 -18.67 -5.62 11.05
CA TYR A 83 -19.57 -6.33 11.98
C TYR A 83 -20.90 -6.85 11.39
N ALA A 84 -21.16 -6.68 10.09
CA ALA A 84 -22.36 -7.21 9.45
C ALA A 84 -22.10 -8.58 8.74
N PRO A 85 -22.87 -9.64 9.05
CA PRO A 85 -22.71 -10.95 8.39
C PRO A 85 -23.00 -10.86 6.88
N GLY A 86 -22.12 -11.45 6.06
CA GLY A 86 -22.20 -11.42 4.59
C GLY A 86 -21.37 -10.31 3.92
N ILE A 87 -20.95 -9.27 4.65
CA ILE A 87 -20.17 -8.13 4.14
C ILE A 87 -18.64 -8.37 4.20
N GLY A 88 -18.19 -9.41 4.91
CA GLY A 88 -16.77 -9.66 5.20
C GLY A 88 -15.81 -9.63 3.99
N ASN A 89 -16.19 -10.24 2.86
CA ASN A 89 -15.33 -10.26 1.66
C ASN A 89 -15.24 -8.88 1.00
N ALA A 90 -16.34 -8.13 0.96
CA ALA A 90 -16.37 -6.77 0.43
C ALA A 90 -15.66 -5.79 1.39
N ALA A 91 -15.81 -5.95 2.71
CA ALA A 91 -15.07 -5.14 3.66
C ALA A 91 -13.56 -5.42 3.57
N ASN A 92 -13.13 -6.67 3.37
CA ASN A 92 -11.72 -7.02 3.22
C ASN A 92 -11.12 -6.51 1.90
N MET A 93 -11.87 -6.59 0.79
CA MET A 93 -11.41 -6.04 -0.49
C MET A 93 -11.21 -4.52 -0.38
N VAL A 94 -12.15 -3.79 0.23
CA VAL A 94 -12.08 -2.34 0.44
C VAL A 94 -10.91 -2.01 1.36
N THR A 95 -10.76 -2.76 2.46
CA THR A 95 -9.65 -2.60 3.38
C THR A 95 -8.30 -2.75 2.66
N ALA A 96 -8.12 -3.84 1.90
CA ALA A 96 -6.88 -4.12 1.19
C ALA A 96 -6.55 -3.04 0.14
N ALA A 97 -7.56 -2.54 -0.58
CA ALA A 97 -7.41 -1.44 -1.52
C ALA A 97 -6.95 -0.16 -0.82
N SER A 98 -7.68 0.27 0.22
CA SER A 98 -7.44 1.53 0.91
C SER A 98 -6.08 1.55 1.62
N VAL A 99 -5.68 0.43 2.23
CA VAL A 99 -4.36 0.31 2.87
C VAL A 99 -3.25 0.40 1.83
N THR A 100 -3.40 -0.30 0.70
CA THR A 100 -2.38 -0.32 -0.34
C THR A 100 -2.24 1.05 -1.02
N GLU A 101 -3.33 1.73 -1.34
CA GLU A 101 -3.30 3.09 -1.87
C GLU A 101 -2.65 4.06 -0.88
N THR A 102 -3.06 4.00 0.39
CA THR A 102 -2.56 4.91 1.43
C THR A 102 -1.06 4.72 1.66
N LEU A 103 -0.62 3.46 1.74
CA LEU A 103 0.80 3.12 1.87
C LEU A 103 1.61 3.59 0.66
N GLY A 104 1.07 3.41 -0.55
CA GLY A 104 1.68 3.86 -1.79
C GLY A 104 1.88 5.38 -1.81
N TRP A 105 0.86 6.15 -1.45
CA TRP A 105 0.95 7.61 -1.39
C TRP A 105 1.86 8.12 -0.27
N ALA A 106 1.90 7.45 0.88
CA ALA A 106 2.84 7.79 1.96
C ALA A 106 4.30 7.63 1.52
N VAL A 107 4.60 6.58 0.73
CA VAL A 107 5.94 6.37 0.16
C VAL A 107 6.28 7.41 -0.90
N VAL A 108 5.31 7.80 -1.74
CA VAL A 108 5.49 8.92 -2.68
C VAL A 108 5.82 10.21 -1.94
N GLU A 109 5.07 10.53 -0.88
CA GLU A 109 5.31 11.72 -0.08
C GLU A 109 6.69 11.70 0.59
N TYR A 110 7.12 10.55 1.10
CA TYR A 110 8.47 10.34 1.64
C TYR A 110 9.54 10.74 0.62
N TYR A 111 9.44 10.24 -0.62
CA TYR A 111 10.42 10.55 -1.66
C TYR A 111 10.33 11.98 -2.20
N GLU A 112 9.12 12.55 -2.30
CA GLU A 112 8.93 13.95 -2.66
C GLU A 112 9.58 14.87 -1.62
N LYS A 113 9.39 14.61 -0.33
CA LYS A 113 10.05 15.34 0.78
C LYS A 113 11.57 15.18 0.75
N LYS A 114 12.06 13.94 0.56
CA LYS A 114 13.48 13.62 0.44
C LYS A 114 14.15 14.43 -0.67
N ASN A 115 13.54 14.47 -1.85
CA ASN A 115 14.08 15.19 -3.02
C ASN A 115 14.03 16.71 -2.86
N ASN A 116 13.08 17.22 -2.07
CA ASN A 116 12.95 18.64 -1.79
C ASN A 116 13.85 19.11 -0.62
N GLY A 117 14.68 18.22 -0.06
CA GLY A 117 15.57 18.54 1.07
C GLY A 117 14.83 18.81 2.38
N ILE A 118 13.55 18.43 2.47
CA ILE A 118 12.77 18.55 3.70
C ILE A 118 13.19 17.41 4.62
N ALA A 119 13.63 17.75 5.82
CA ALA A 119 14.09 16.76 6.78
C ALA A 119 12.95 15.81 7.17
N LEU A 120 13.21 14.52 7.03
CA LEU A 120 12.28 13.44 7.32
C LEU A 120 12.51 13.01 8.78
N PHE A 121 11.72 13.57 9.70
CA PHE A 121 11.58 13.07 11.07
C PHE A 121 10.10 12.83 11.36
#